data_AF-X0ZE60-F1
#
_entry.id   AF-X0ZE60-F1
#
_cell.length_a   1.000
_cell.length_b   1.000
_cell.length_c   1.000
_cell.angle_alpha   90.00
_cell.angle_beta   90.00
_cell.angle_gamma   90.00
#
_symmetry.space_group_name_H-M   'P 1'
#
loop_
_entity.id
_entity.type
_entity.pdbx_description
1 polymer ?
#
loop_
_entity_poly.entity_id
_entity_poly.type
_entity_poly.pdbx_seq_one_letter_code
_entity_poly.pdbx_strand_id
1 'polypeptide(L)'
;ISGEDITLGLPRVEQLFEVRRPKKQAVISEINGIVEEIITENNHKKQVVINPETSKENKDPVEEKKKIYNISPGLRLIVEKGQKIRAGERLTVGFIDPHDILKIQGIKAVQEYLLKEIQAVYRSQGVKINDKHIETIIRQIARLNMIYVRSARDY
;
A
#
# COMPACT_ATOMS: atom_id res chain seq x y z
N ILE A 1 -9.11 -19.78 -8.85
CA ILE A 1 -9.45 -18.39 -9.25
C ILE A 1 -10.44 -17.90 -8.20
N SER A 2 -9.96 -17.20 -7.16
CA SER A 2 -10.76 -16.92 -5.96
C SER A 2 -11.50 -15.59 -6.10
N GLY A 3 -12.82 -15.65 -6.17
CA GLY A 3 -13.74 -14.52 -6.28
C GLY A 3 -14.04 -13.84 -4.94
N GLU A 4 -13.01 -13.40 -4.21
CA GLU A 4 -13.23 -12.76 -2.88
C GLU A 4 -13.44 -11.24 -2.89
N ASP A 5 -13.25 -10.52 -4.00
CA ASP A 5 -13.25 -9.03 -3.94
C ASP A 5 -13.90 -8.30 -5.14
N ILE A 6 -14.71 -8.98 -5.94
CA ILE A 6 -15.27 -8.41 -7.19
C ILE A 6 -16.69 -7.81 -6.99
N THR A 7 -17.36 -8.08 -5.88
CA THR A 7 -18.79 -7.80 -5.68
C THR A 7 -19.12 -6.39 -5.16
N LEU A 8 -18.14 -5.55 -4.87
CA LEU A 8 -18.35 -4.23 -4.22
C LEU A 8 -17.98 -3.03 -5.11
N GLY A 9 -18.31 -3.07 -6.41
CA GLY A 9 -17.74 -2.09 -7.35
C GLY A 9 -17.98 -0.61 -6.99
N LEU A 10 -19.23 -0.16 -6.81
CA LEU A 10 -19.49 1.24 -6.43
C LEU A 10 -18.98 1.58 -5.01
N PRO A 11 -19.27 0.77 -3.96
CA PRO A 11 -18.80 1.04 -2.60
C PRO A 11 -17.27 1.12 -2.49
N ARG A 12 -16.55 0.34 -3.30
CA ARG A 12 -15.08 0.38 -3.33
C ARG A 12 -14.58 1.67 -3.98
N VAL A 13 -15.20 2.11 -5.07
CA VAL A 13 -14.84 3.37 -5.75
C VAL A 13 -15.12 4.58 -4.84
N GLU A 14 -16.25 4.59 -4.13
CA GLU A 14 -16.57 5.62 -3.13
C GLU A 14 -15.54 5.66 -2.00
N GLN A 15 -15.17 4.50 -1.44
CA GLN A 15 -14.12 4.40 -0.43
C GLN A 15 -12.77 4.94 -0.91
N LEU A 16 -12.41 4.66 -2.16
CA LEU A 16 -11.17 5.14 -2.78
C LEU A 16 -11.20 6.66 -2.99
N PHE A 17 -12.33 7.22 -3.41
CA PHE A 17 -12.48 8.67 -3.58
C PHE A 17 -12.46 9.43 -2.26
N GLU A 18 -13.06 8.87 -1.22
CA GLU A 18 -13.03 9.43 0.14
C GLU A 18 -11.73 9.13 0.91
N VAL A 19 -10.82 8.34 0.34
CA VAL A 19 -9.55 7.92 0.98
C VAL A 19 -9.81 7.30 2.36
N ARG A 20 -10.89 6.53 2.48
CA ARG A 20 -11.21 5.84 3.73
C ARG A 20 -10.22 4.72 3.98
N ARG A 21 -9.85 4.54 5.25
CA ARG A 21 -9.02 3.40 5.68
C ARG A 21 -9.74 2.08 5.36
N PRO A 22 -9.09 1.14 4.67
CA PRO A 22 -9.71 -0.14 4.34
C PRO A 22 -9.89 -1.01 5.59
N LYS A 23 -10.98 -1.78 5.65
CA LYS A 23 -11.23 -2.74 6.74
C LYS A 23 -10.19 -3.86 6.82
N LYS A 24 -9.69 -4.32 5.66
CA LYS A 24 -8.61 -5.30 5.52
C LYS A 24 -7.36 -4.59 5.01
N GLN A 25 -6.69 -3.84 5.88
CA GLN A 25 -5.45 -3.14 5.53
C GLN A 25 -4.29 -4.12 5.38
N ALA A 26 -3.58 -4.02 4.27
CA ALA A 26 -2.33 -4.73 4.06
C ALA A 26 -1.18 -3.98 4.75
N VAL A 27 -0.24 -4.74 5.31
CA VAL A 27 1.03 -4.19 5.78
C VAL A 27 1.94 -4.01 4.57
N ILE A 28 2.57 -2.84 4.42
CA ILE A 28 3.53 -2.54 3.36
C ILE A 28 4.92 -2.25 3.93
N SER A 29 5.96 -2.50 3.13
CA SER A 29 7.33 -2.15 3.51
C SER A 29 7.55 -0.64 3.43
N GLU A 30 8.20 -0.06 4.43
CA GLU A 30 8.65 1.33 4.43
C GLU A 30 10.05 1.50 3.81
N ILE A 31 10.79 0.41 3.63
CA ILE A 31 12.18 0.43 3.13
C ILE A 31 12.36 -0.50 1.93
N ASN A 32 13.35 -0.20 1.10
CA ASN A 32 13.85 -1.13 0.10
C ASN A 32 14.77 -2.13 0.80
N GLY A 33 14.64 -3.41 0.49
CA GLY A 33 15.47 -4.41 1.13
C GLY A 33 15.14 -5.85 0.77
N ILE A 34 15.71 -6.76 1.54
CA ILE A 34 15.53 -8.20 1.40
C ILE A 34 14.85 -8.72 2.66
N VAL A 35 13.83 -9.58 2.50
CA VAL A 35 13.23 -10.28 3.63
C VAL A 35 14.27 -11.21 4.24
N GLU A 36 14.74 -10.87 5.43
CA GLU A 36 15.77 -11.64 6.11
C GLU A 36 15.15 -12.81 6.88
N GLU A 37 14.10 -12.53 7.65
CA GLU A 37 13.45 -13.52 8.51
C GLU A 37 11.94 -13.31 8.57
N ILE A 38 11.22 -14.43 8.67
CA ILE A 38 9.79 -14.47 8.96
C ILE A 38 9.63 -15.29 10.24
N ILE A 39 9.49 -14.61 11.37
CA ILE A 39 9.37 -15.24 12.68
C ILE A 39 7.88 -15.54 12.91
N THR A 40 7.55 -16.77 13.29
CA THR A 40 6.19 -17.15 13.68
C THR A 40 6.19 -17.57 15.14
N GLU A 41 5.71 -16.72 16.03
CA GLU A 41 5.57 -17.01 17.46
C GLU A 41 4.17 -17.50 17.81
N ASN A 42 4.13 -18.57 18.62
CA ASN A 42 2.93 -19.11 19.28
C ASN A 42 1.66 -19.12 18.41
N ASN A 43 1.81 -19.67 17.20
CA ASN A 43 0.77 -19.93 16.22
C ASN A 43 -0.02 -18.70 15.69
N HIS A 44 0.33 -17.47 16.08
CA HIS A 44 -0.51 -16.30 15.78
C HIS A 44 0.26 -14.99 15.48
N LYS A 45 1.46 -14.77 16.02
CA LYS A 45 2.20 -13.54 15.73
C LYS A 45 3.25 -13.82 14.67
N LYS A 46 3.12 -13.17 13.51
CA LYS A 46 4.13 -13.23 12.47
C LYS A 46 4.91 -11.92 12.48
N GLN A 47 6.23 -11.98 12.50
CA GLN A 47 7.08 -10.81 12.32
C GLN A 47 7.87 -10.98 11.02
N VAL A 48 7.95 -9.91 10.23
CA VAL A 48 8.80 -9.87 9.04
C VAL A 48 9.94 -8.91 9.31
N VAL A 49 11.17 -9.40 9.18
CA VAL A 49 12.39 -8.60 9.31
C VAL A 49 12.90 -8.30 7.91
N ILE A 50 13.00 -7.02 7.57
CA ILE A 50 13.55 -6.57 6.29
C ILE A 50 14.91 -5.92 6.54
N ASN A 51 15.92 -6.46 5.86
CA ASN A 51 17.27 -5.91 5.86
C ASN A 51 17.44 -4.97 4.66
N PRO A 52 17.84 -3.71 4.86
CA PRO A 52 17.98 -2.76 3.76
C PRO A 52 19.06 -3.20 2.76
N GLU A 53 18.77 -3.03 1.48
CA GLU A 53 19.73 -3.30 0.40
C GLU A 53 20.53 -2.02 0.16
N THR A 54 21.57 -1.78 0.97
CA THR A 54 22.41 -0.58 0.85
C THR A 54 23.07 -0.55 -0.53
N SER A 55 22.67 0.41 -1.36
CA SER A 55 23.42 0.74 -2.57
C SER A 55 24.69 1.45 -2.14
N LYS A 56 25.85 0.88 -2.46
CA LYS A 56 27.20 1.37 -2.08
C LYS A 56 27.55 2.79 -2.61
N GLU A 57 26.61 3.51 -3.20
CA GLU A 57 26.88 4.76 -3.94
C GLU A 57 26.65 6.05 -3.15
N ASN A 58 25.91 6.05 -2.03
CA ASN A 58 25.74 7.25 -1.21
C ASN A 58 26.50 7.13 0.12
N LYS A 59 27.58 7.90 0.23
CA LYS A 59 28.48 8.04 1.39
C LYS A 59 27.85 8.89 2.51
N ASP A 60 26.64 8.57 2.93
CA ASP A 60 26.12 9.06 4.20
C ASP A 60 25.90 7.84 5.10
N PRO A 61 26.60 7.72 6.24
CA PRO A 61 26.43 6.60 7.17
C PRO A 61 25.12 6.80 7.95
N VAL A 62 23.99 6.73 7.26
CA VAL A 62 22.73 6.38 7.90
C VAL A 62 22.78 4.87 7.98
N GLU A 63 23.12 4.33 9.15
CA GLU A 63 22.82 2.94 9.48
C GLU A 63 21.32 2.72 9.24
N GLU A 64 20.96 2.27 8.05
CA GLU A 64 19.60 1.82 7.79
C GLU A 64 19.43 0.56 8.65
N LYS A 65 18.82 0.75 9.83
CA LYS A 65 18.54 -0.34 10.75
C LYS A 65 17.50 -1.24 10.13
N LYS A 66 17.68 -2.56 10.32
CA LYS A 66 16.68 -3.58 9.98
C LYS A 66 15.31 -3.16 10.50
N LYS A 67 14.28 -3.34 9.67
CA LYS A 67 12.92 -2.95 10.03
C LYS A 67 12.07 -4.18 10.30
N ILE A 68 11.42 -4.19 11.47
CA ILE A 68 10.59 -5.29 11.94
C ILE A 68 9.13 -4.89 11.78
N TYR A 69 8.37 -5.69 11.02
CA TYR A 69 6.94 -5.50 10.80
C TYR A 69 6.16 -6.57 11.55
N ASN A 70 5.35 -6.13 12.50
CA ASN A 70 4.44 -7.01 13.24
C ASN A 70 3.17 -7.25 12.42
N ILE A 71 2.90 -8.51 12.11
CA ILE A 71 1.76 -8.93 11.30
C ILE A 71 0.72 -9.57 12.21
N SER A 72 -0.50 -9.03 12.16
CA SER A 72 -1.63 -9.57 12.93
C SER A 72 -2.01 -10.98 12.47
N PRO A 73 -2.46 -11.86 13.38
CA PRO A 73 -2.78 -13.28 13.08
C PRO A 73 -3.77 -13.50 11.94
N GLY A 74 -4.70 -12.57 11.71
CA GLY A 74 -5.68 -12.66 10.64
C GLY A 74 -5.16 -12.28 9.25
N LEU A 75 -3.94 -11.76 9.13
CA LEU A 75 -3.36 -11.35 7.85
C LEU A 75 -2.48 -12.45 7.27
N ARG A 76 -2.78 -12.83 6.02
CA ARG A 76 -1.98 -13.79 5.27
C ARG A 76 -0.77 -13.07 4.65
N LEU A 77 0.44 -13.56 4.93
CA LEU A 77 1.67 -13.11 4.27
C LEU A 77 1.69 -13.52 2.79
N ILE A 78 2.26 -12.66 1.95
CA ILE A 78 2.47 -12.90 0.51
C ILE A 78 3.94 -12.82 0.09
N VAL A 79 4.84 -12.66 1.06
CA VAL A 79 6.29 -12.54 0.83
C VAL A 79 7.04 -13.74 1.41
N GLU A 80 8.18 -14.04 0.81
CA GLU A 80 9.05 -15.16 1.20
C GLU A 80 10.42 -14.68 1.69
N LYS A 81 11.09 -15.51 2.51
CA LYS A 81 12.47 -15.23 2.94
C LYS A 81 13.40 -15.16 1.72
N GLY A 82 14.24 -14.13 1.67
CA GLY A 82 15.15 -13.85 0.55
C GLY A 82 14.54 -13.03 -0.58
N GLN A 83 13.24 -12.71 -0.53
CA GLN A 83 12.59 -11.88 -1.54
C GLN A 83 13.08 -10.42 -1.44
N LYS A 84 13.40 -9.82 -2.59
CA LYS A 84 13.63 -8.37 -2.71
C LYS A 84 12.29 -7.64 -2.68
N ILE A 85 12.19 -6.64 -1.82
CA ILE A 85 11.00 -5.85 -1.58
C ILE A 85 11.34 -4.37 -1.73
N ARG A 86 10.46 -3.62 -2.40
CA ARG A 86 10.58 -2.17 -2.51
C ARG A 86 9.75 -1.46 -1.44
N ALA A 87 10.15 -0.24 -1.09
CA ALA A 87 9.34 0.63 -0.26
C ALA A 87 7.98 0.85 -0.94
N GLY A 88 6.90 0.67 -0.20
CA GLY A 88 5.50 0.69 -0.66
C GLY A 88 4.93 -0.67 -1.09
N GLU A 89 5.74 -1.73 -1.14
CA GLU A 89 5.29 -3.06 -1.55
C GLU A 89 4.61 -3.82 -0.42
N ARG A 90 3.60 -4.62 -0.76
CA ARG A 90 2.76 -5.36 0.21
C ARG A 90 3.48 -6.57 0.78
N LEU A 91 3.45 -6.70 2.10
CA LEU A 91 3.90 -7.87 2.85
C LEU A 91 2.75 -8.87 3.07
N THR A 92 1.52 -8.39 3.16
CA THR A 92 0.32 -9.20 3.40
C THR A 92 -0.76 -9.00 2.34
N VAL A 93 -1.71 -9.94 2.28
CA VAL A 93 -2.96 -9.78 1.54
C VAL A 93 -3.76 -8.62 2.14
N GLY A 94 -4.47 -7.89 1.27
CA GLY A 94 -5.35 -6.80 1.64
C GLY A 94 -5.16 -5.57 0.76
N PHE A 95 -5.84 -4.50 1.16
CA PHE A 95 -5.80 -3.20 0.49
C PHE A 95 -4.77 -2.29 1.15
N ILE A 96 -4.04 -1.55 0.35
CA ILE A 96 -3.08 -0.57 0.86
C ILE A 96 -3.87 0.67 1.30
N ASP A 97 -3.54 1.21 2.48
CA ASP A 97 -4.01 2.52 2.91
C ASP A 97 -3.26 3.61 2.12
N PRO A 98 -3.95 4.48 1.36
CA PRO A 98 -3.30 5.60 0.67
C PRO A 98 -2.47 6.51 1.58
N HIS A 99 -2.77 6.57 2.88
CA HIS A 99 -1.98 7.33 3.85
C HIS A 99 -0.58 6.75 4.04
N ASP A 100 -0.43 5.43 3.99
CA ASP A 100 0.87 4.78 4.12
C ASP A 100 1.70 5.01 2.84
N ILE A 101 1.07 4.92 1.67
CA ILE A 101 1.70 5.27 0.38
C ILE A 101 2.16 6.73 0.39
N LEU A 102 1.33 7.65 0.88
CA LEU A 102 1.67 9.06 0.95
C LEU A 102 2.92 9.33 1.80
N LYS A 103 3.05 8.65 2.94
CA LYS A 103 4.19 8.79 3.85
C LYS A 103 5.48 8.23 3.25
N ILE A 104 5.39 7.14 2.50
CA ILE A 104 6.56 6.39 2.00
C ILE A 104 7.01 6.88 0.62
N GLN A 105 6.07 7.08 -0.30
CA GLN A 105 6.35 7.31 -1.73
C GLN A 105 5.84 8.67 -2.24
N GLY A 106 5.08 9.41 -1.42
CA GLY A 106 4.58 10.74 -1.77
C GLY A 106 3.35 10.75 -2.68
N ILE A 107 2.93 11.96 -3.06
CA ILE A 107 1.62 12.21 -3.68
C ILE A 107 1.45 11.55 -5.06
N LYS A 108 2.52 11.48 -5.86
CA LYS A 108 2.47 10.88 -7.20
C LYS A 108 2.12 9.39 -7.12
N ALA A 109 2.76 8.66 -6.19
CA ALA A 109 2.48 7.24 -5.98
C ALA A 109 1.04 6.99 -5.49
N VAL A 110 0.51 7.88 -4.66
CA VAL A 110 -0.91 7.81 -4.24
C VAL A 110 -1.84 7.95 -5.44
N GLN A 111 -1.59 8.92 -6.33
CA GLN A 111 -2.40 9.13 -7.53
C GLN A 111 -2.37 7.91 -8.46
N GLU A 112 -1.17 7.36 -8.69
CA GLU A 112 -0.99 6.15 -9.51
C GLU A 112 -1.70 4.93 -8.89
N TYR A 113 -1.62 4.77 -7.57
CA TYR A 113 -2.31 3.71 -6.85
C TYR A 113 -3.83 3.83 -6.99
N LEU A 114 -4.39 5.02 -6.72
CA LEU A 114 -5.83 5.26 -6.85
C LEU A 114 -6.31 5.01 -8.29
N LEU A 115 -5.54 5.43 -9.29
CA LEU A 115 -5.84 5.20 -10.70
C LEU A 115 -5.94 3.72 -11.01
N LYS A 116 -4.94 2.95 -10.57
CA LYS A 116 -4.88 1.51 -10.79
C LYS A 116 -6.05 0.78 -10.11
N GLU A 117 -6.36 1.13 -8.87
CA GLU A 117 -7.45 0.50 -8.11
C GLU A 117 -8.82 0.82 -8.73
N ILE A 118 -9.09 2.08 -9.07
CA ILE A 118 -10.36 2.50 -9.69
C ILE A 118 -10.53 1.83 -11.05
N GLN A 119 -9.47 1.80 -11.88
CA GLN A 119 -9.50 1.09 -13.16
C GLN A 119 -9.76 -0.41 -12.98
N ALA A 120 -9.14 -1.05 -11.98
CA ALA A 120 -9.34 -2.47 -11.73
C ALA A 120 -10.82 -2.78 -11.42
N VAL A 121 -11.50 -1.91 -10.66
CA VAL A 121 -12.92 -2.04 -10.35
C VAL A 121 -13.79 -1.87 -11.60
N TYR A 122 -13.56 -0.84 -12.42
CA TYR A 122 -14.36 -0.67 -13.64
C TYR A 122 -14.13 -1.81 -14.66
N ARG A 123 -12.87 -2.26 -14.80
CA ARG A 123 -12.52 -3.40 -15.65
C ARG A 123 -13.21 -4.68 -15.20
N SER A 124 -13.29 -4.93 -13.89
CA SER A 124 -13.94 -6.13 -13.37
C SER A 124 -15.46 -6.13 -13.58
N GLN A 125 -16.07 -4.96 -13.70
CA GLN A 125 -17.48 -4.78 -14.09
C GLN A 125 -17.71 -4.79 -15.62
N GLY A 126 -16.66 -5.02 -16.42
CA GLY A 126 -16.76 -5.03 -17.88
C GLY A 126 -16.86 -3.64 -18.52
N VAL A 127 -16.70 -2.56 -17.75
CA VAL A 127 -16.74 -1.19 -18.26
C VAL A 127 -15.35 -0.75 -18.68
N LYS A 128 -15.15 -0.52 -19.98
CA LYS A 128 -13.92 0.10 -20.51
C LYS A 128 -14.03 1.62 -20.42
N ILE A 129 -13.40 2.22 -19.42
CA ILE A 129 -13.30 3.68 -19.28
C ILE A 129 -11.94 4.16 -19.79
N ASN A 130 -11.91 5.31 -20.46
CA ASN A 130 -10.68 5.95 -20.93
C ASN A 130 -9.90 6.58 -19.76
N ASP A 131 -8.62 6.24 -19.66
CA ASP A 131 -7.69 6.65 -18.60
C ASP A 131 -7.68 8.16 -18.35
N LYS A 132 -7.82 9.00 -19.39
CA LYS A 132 -7.81 10.48 -19.26
C LYS A 132 -8.96 11.01 -18.38
N HIS A 133 -10.13 10.37 -18.41
CA HIS A 133 -11.27 10.79 -17.60
C HIS A 133 -11.03 10.49 -16.13
N ILE A 134 -10.54 9.28 -15.83
CA ILE A 134 -10.21 8.86 -14.46
C ILE A 134 -9.04 9.69 -13.91
N GLU A 135 -8.00 9.93 -14.72
CA GLU A 135 -6.85 10.74 -14.33
C GLU A 135 -7.24 12.18 -13.96
N THR A 136 -8.15 12.80 -14.72
CA THR A 136 -8.65 14.15 -14.44
C THR A 136 -9.38 14.19 -13.09
N ILE A 137 -10.23 13.20 -12.83
CA ILE A 137 -10.96 13.05 -11.55
C ILE A 137 -9.98 12.84 -10.39
N ILE A 138 -8.99 11.96 -10.54
CA ILE A 138 -8.00 11.67 -9.50
C ILE A 138 -7.10 12.87 -9.23
N ARG A 139 -6.72 13.63 -10.25
CA ARG A 139 -5.94 14.87 -10.08
C ARG A 139 -6.70 15.89 -9.24
N GLN A 140 -8.02 15.96 -9.41
CA GLN A 140 -8.90 16.85 -8.64
C GLN A 140 -9.10 16.36 -7.20
N ILE A 141 -9.27 15.05 -7.02
CA ILE A 141 -9.48 14.42 -5.71
C ILE A 141 -8.21 14.38 -4.87
N ALA A 142 -7.04 14.10 -5.45
CA ALA A 142 -5.77 14.17 -4.76
C ALA A 142 -5.44 15.60 -4.27
N ARG A 143 -5.86 16.64 -5.01
CA ARG A 143 -5.75 18.04 -4.57
C ARG A 143 -6.70 18.36 -3.41
N LEU A 144 -7.95 17.88 -3.46
CA LEU A 144 -8.95 18.06 -2.40
C LEU A 144 -8.59 17.29 -1.13
N ASN A 145 -8.08 16.07 -1.25
CA ASN A 145 -7.68 15.24 -0.13
C ASN A 145 -6.38 15.74 0.53
N MET A 146 -5.58 16.57 -0.17
CA MET A 146 -4.49 17.32 0.45
C MET A 146 -5.00 18.34 1.49
N ILE A 147 -6.21 18.89 1.29
CA ILE A 147 -6.86 19.80 2.26
C ILE A 147 -7.27 19.03 3.51
N TYR A 148 -7.85 17.84 3.35
CA TYR A 148 -8.23 16.98 4.48
C TYR A 148 -7.01 16.40 5.24
N VAL A 149 -5.95 15.99 4.52
CA VAL A 149 -4.73 15.43 5.14
C VAL A 149 -3.90 16.49 5.87
N ARG A 150 -3.93 17.76 5.43
CA ARG A 150 -3.34 18.87 6.20
C ARG A 150 -4.23 19.29 7.36
N SER A 151 -5.55 19.40 7.17
CA SER A 151 -6.50 19.80 8.21
C SER A 151 -6.62 18.81 9.37
N ALA A 152 -6.39 17.52 9.15
CA ALA A 152 -6.38 16.50 10.21
C ALA A 152 -5.09 16.47 11.05
N ARG A 153 -4.09 17.29 10.71
CA ARG A 153 -2.88 17.53 11.52
C ARG A 153 -2.97 18.78 12.41
N ASP A 154 -4.00 19.59 12.22
CA ASP A 154 -4.23 20.85 12.95
C ASP A 154 -5.23 20.69 14.12
N TYR A 155 -5.47 19.46 14.59
CA TYR A 155 -6.23 19.14 15.80
C TYR A 155 -5.50 18.12 16.68
#